data_AF-A0A951GNC8-F1
#
_entry.id   AF-A0A951GNC8-F1
#
_cell.length_a   1.000
_cell.length_b   1.000
_cell.length_c   1.000
_cell.angle_alpha   90.00
_cell.angle_beta   90.00
_cell.angle_gamma   90.00
#
_symmetry.space_group_name_H-M   'P 1'
#
loop_
_entity.id
_entity.type
_entity.pdbx_description
1 polymer ?
#
loop_
_entity_poly.entity_id
_entity_poly.type
_entity_poly.pdbx_seq_one_letter_code
_entity_poly.pdbx_strand_id
1 'polypeptide(L)'
;MTPAQCRAARGLIDWSQQQLAAAAGVGIVTVRQFEGGQPTPRSATVEAIMNALEAAGVEFLAGNGGGPGVRQRQPNHSLEQFLTFIRLYDHNRLRGKSLRADPLQFGYAFIYHNREGADLMFQGQHLARVRWRDANIEFDPPLPNDRSPALDDDTFDAWVVGAQYRATRGI
;
A
#
# COMPACT_ATOMS: atom_id res chain seq x y z
N MET A 1 8.80 -16.15 -3.03
CA MET A 1 7.72 -16.85 -2.29
C MET A 1 8.25 -18.16 -1.70
N THR A 2 7.99 -18.44 -0.42
CA THR A 2 8.33 -19.73 0.23
C THR A 2 7.18 -20.75 0.15
N PRO A 3 7.43 -22.06 0.35
CA PRO A 3 6.36 -23.07 0.45
C PRO A 3 5.31 -22.75 1.52
N ALA A 4 5.74 -22.19 2.66
CA ALA A 4 4.84 -21.79 3.72
C ALA A 4 3.94 -20.60 3.30
N GLN A 5 4.52 -19.59 2.64
CA GLN A 5 3.74 -18.47 2.09
C GLN A 5 2.75 -18.94 1.03
N CYS A 6 3.10 -19.92 0.20
CA CYS A 6 2.19 -20.49 -0.79
C CYS A 6 0.96 -21.13 -0.13
N ARG A 7 1.17 -22.01 0.86
CA ARG A 7 0.06 -22.64 1.60
C ARG A 7 -0.80 -21.61 2.32
N ALA A 8 -0.17 -20.62 2.94
CA ALA A 8 -0.86 -19.54 3.63
C ALA A 8 -1.70 -18.70 2.65
N ALA A 9 -1.13 -18.29 1.52
CA ALA A 9 -1.81 -17.52 0.48
C ALA A 9 -3.02 -18.27 -0.07
N ARG A 10 -2.84 -19.56 -0.33
CA ARG A 10 -3.91 -20.42 -0.83
C ARG A 10 -5.04 -20.58 0.20
N GLY A 11 -4.71 -20.79 1.47
CA GLY A 11 -5.71 -20.84 2.55
C GLY A 11 -6.45 -19.52 2.75
N LEU A 12 -5.75 -18.39 2.55
CA LEU A 12 -6.30 -17.04 2.69
C LEU A 12 -7.39 -16.71 1.66
N ILE A 13 -7.33 -17.31 0.47
CA ILE A 13 -8.31 -17.15 -0.61
C ILE A 13 -9.20 -18.39 -0.81
N ASP A 14 -9.15 -19.33 0.14
CA ASP A 14 -9.89 -20.59 0.14
C ASP A 14 -9.75 -21.42 -1.16
N TRP A 15 -8.53 -21.52 -1.68
CA TRP A 15 -8.24 -22.31 -2.87
C TRP A 15 -7.77 -23.73 -2.52
N SER A 16 -8.17 -24.69 -3.34
CA SER A 16 -7.56 -26.02 -3.40
C SER A 16 -6.24 -25.99 -4.19
N GLN A 17 -5.38 -26.99 -3.99
CA GLN A 17 -4.17 -27.15 -4.81
C GLN A 17 -4.49 -27.26 -6.31
N GLN A 18 -5.65 -27.81 -6.66
CA GLN A 18 -6.10 -27.95 -8.03
C GLN A 18 -6.51 -26.61 -8.65
N GLN A 19 -7.21 -25.75 -7.90
CA GLN A 19 -7.53 -24.39 -8.34
C GLN A 19 -6.26 -23.58 -8.55
N LEU A 20 -5.29 -23.65 -7.63
CA LEU A 20 -4.00 -22.97 -7.79
C LEU A 20 -3.24 -23.47 -9.03
N ALA A 21 -3.20 -24.79 -9.25
CA ALA A 21 -2.56 -25.38 -10.43
C ALA A 21 -3.19 -24.88 -11.73
N ALA A 22 -4.53 -24.86 -11.79
CA ALA A 22 -5.27 -24.35 -12.94
C ALA A 22 -5.02 -22.85 -13.17
N ALA A 23 -5.07 -22.02 -12.13
CA ALA A 23 -4.85 -20.58 -12.23
C ALA A 23 -3.41 -20.22 -12.64
N ALA A 24 -2.42 -20.98 -12.17
CA ALA A 24 -1.01 -20.76 -12.49
C ALA A 24 -0.56 -21.43 -13.81
N GLY A 25 -1.42 -22.23 -14.46
CA GLY A 25 -1.06 -22.96 -15.67
C GLY A 25 0.01 -24.04 -15.46
N VAL A 26 0.05 -24.67 -14.29
CA VAL A 26 1.04 -25.68 -13.91
C VAL A 26 0.38 -27.00 -13.53
N GLY A 27 1.15 -28.09 -13.48
CA GLY A 27 0.63 -29.39 -13.02
C GLY A 27 0.35 -29.42 -11.52
N ILE A 28 -0.69 -30.13 -11.09
CA ILE A 28 -1.03 -30.29 -9.65
C ILE A 28 0.11 -30.92 -8.83
N VAL A 29 0.87 -31.84 -9.45
CA VAL A 29 2.04 -32.47 -8.82
C VAL A 29 3.11 -31.42 -8.52
N THR A 30 3.30 -30.44 -9.41
CA THR A 30 4.23 -29.32 -9.23
C THR A 30 3.85 -28.45 -8.04
N VAL A 31 2.56 -28.11 -7.91
CA VAL A 31 2.04 -27.36 -6.74
C VAL A 31 2.27 -28.15 -5.46
N ARG A 32 1.92 -29.46 -5.45
CA ARG A 32 2.11 -30.32 -4.27
C ARG A 32 3.57 -30.44 -3.86
N GLN A 33 4.48 -30.61 -4.82
CA GLN A 33 5.92 -30.68 -4.55
C GLN A 33 6.46 -29.36 -3.99
N PHE A 34 6.07 -28.25 -4.60
CA PHE A 34 6.45 -26.92 -4.13
C PHE A 34 5.95 -26.65 -2.70
N GLU A 35 4.66 -26.86 -2.44
CA GLU A 35 4.08 -26.72 -1.10
C GLU A 35 4.70 -27.71 -0.11
N GLY A 36 5.16 -28.89 -0.55
CA GLY A 36 5.81 -29.90 0.27
C GLY A 36 7.28 -29.64 0.59
N GLY A 37 7.90 -28.57 0.06
CA GLY A 37 9.31 -28.27 0.27
C GLY A 37 10.28 -29.23 -0.43
N GLN A 38 9.80 -29.96 -1.43
CA GLN A 38 10.62 -30.79 -2.32
C GLN A 38 11.49 -29.90 -3.23
N PRO A 39 12.51 -30.44 -3.95
CA PRO A 39 13.46 -29.64 -4.70
C PRO A 39 12.77 -28.55 -5.54
N THR A 40 13.19 -27.31 -5.32
CA THR A 40 12.50 -26.11 -5.76
C THR A 40 12.22 -26.20 -7.27
N PRO A 41 10.96 -26.01 -7.72
CA PRO A 41 10.66 -25.88 -9.13
C PRO A 41 11.52 -24.80 -9.77
N ARG A 42 11.68 -24.85 -11.10
CA ARG A 42 12.33 -23.77 -11.86
C ARG A 42 11.73 -22.42 -11.45
N SER A 43 12.55 -21.37 -11.40
CA SER A 43 12.14 -20.02 -10.98
C SER A 43 10.84 -19.57 -11.67
N ALA A 44 10.72 -19.81 -12.97
CA ALA A 44 9.52 -19.49 -13.77
C ALA A 44 8.23 -20.13 -13.24
N THR A 45 8.30 -21.34 -12.66
CA THR A 45 7.15 -22.01 -12.06
C THR A 45 6.73 -21.35 -10.74
N VAL A 46 7.70 -20.97 -9.91
CA VAL A 46 7.42 -20.27 -8.65
C VAL A 46 6.80 -18.90 -8.93
N GLU A 47 7.29 -18.22 -9.97
CA GLU A 47 6.75 -16.94 -10.44
C GLU A 47 5.32 -17.09 -10.96
N ALA A 48 5.02 -18.10 -11.78
CA ALA A 48 3.66 -18.36 -12.25
C ALA A 48 2.67 -18.60 -11.09
N ILE A 49 3.08 -19.36 -10.08
CA ILE A 49 2.26 -19.61 -8.88
C ILE A 49 2.06 -18.31 -8.08
N MET A 50 3.13 -17.53 -7.89
CA MET A 50 3.05 -16.25 -7.17
C MET A 50 2.09 -15.28 -7.88
N ASN A 51 2.23 -15.12 -9.19
CA ASN A 51 1.39 -14.24 -10.01
C ASN A 51 -0.09 -14.66 -9.96
N ALA A 52 -0.39 -15.95 -9.99
CA ALA A 52 -1.76 -16.44 -9.89
C ALA A 52 -2.40 -16.09 -8.54
N LEU A 53 -1.65 -16.23 -7.44
CA LEU A 53 -2.10 -15.85 -6.10
C LEU A 53 -2.28 -14.33 -5.96
N GLU A 54 -1.36 -13.55 -6.53
CA GLU A 54 -1.46 -12.09 -6.53
C GLU A 54 -2.64 -11.59 -7.39
N ALA A 55 -2.92 -12.23 -8.51
CA ALA A 55 -4.09 -11.94 -9.33
C ALA A 55 -5.41 -12.24 -8.59
N ALA A 56 -5.40 -13.25 -7.71
CA ALA A 56 -6.52 -13.59 -6.85
C ALA A 56 -6.65 -12.71 -5.59
N GLY A 57 -5.84 -11.65 -5.47
CA GLY A 57 -5.92 -10.70 -4.38
C GLY A 57 -5.06 -11.04 -3.17
N VAL A 58 -3.99 -11.83 -3.33
CA VAL A 58 -2.96 -11.98 -2.29
C VAL A 58 -1.88 -10.91 -2.45
N GLU A 59 -1.29 -10.49 -1.35
CA GLU A 59 -0.06 -9.68 -1.32
C GLU A 59 1.01 -10.40 -0.47
N PHE A 60 2.21 -10.55 -1.03
CA PHE A 60 3.35 -11.18 -0.34
C PHE A 60 4.20 -10.13 0.38
N LEU A 61 4.49 -10.37 1.65
CA LEU A 61 5.27 -9.48 2.49
C LEU A 61 6.68 -10.04 2.67
N ALA A 62 7.70 -9.22 2.41
CA ALA A 62 9.12 -9.60 2.57
C ALA A 62 9.55 -9.78 4.04
N GLY A 63 8.77 -9.26 4.99
CA GLY A 63 9.00 -9.39 6.43
C GLY A 63 9.82 -8.24 7.00
N ASN A 64 9.15 -7.22 7.53
CA ASN A 64 9.79 -6.11 8.25
C ASN A 64 10.01 -6.50 9.72
N GLY A 65 10.88 -7.49 9.98
CA GLY A 65 11.24 -7.94 11.33
C GLY A 65 10.37 -9.06 11.94
N GLY A 66 9.17 -9.32 11.39
CA GLY A 66 8.28 -10.43 11.79
C GLY A 66 8.40 -11.70 10.94
N GLY A 67 9.33 -11.73 9.98
CA GLY A 67 9.45 -12.80 8.98
C GLY A 67 8.48 -12.63 7.79
N PRO A 68 8.68 -13.41 6.71
CA PRO A 68 7.89 -13.31 5.48
C PRO A 68 6.44 -13.78 5.71
N GLY A 69 5.48 -13.06 5.12
CA GLY A 69 4.05 -13.27 5.35
C GLY A 69 3.20 -13.09 4.10
N VAL A 70 1.89 -13.23 4.24
CA VAL A 70 0.89 -12.98 3.20
C VAL A 70 -0.32 -12.29 3.81
N ARG A 71 -1.00 -11.43 3.04
CA ARG A 71 -2.27 -10.80 3.45
C ARG A 71 -3.21 -10.71 2.26
N GLN A 72 -4.51 -10.51 2.52
CA GLN A 72 -5.42 -10.16 1.44
C GLN A 72 -5.10 -8.74 1.01
N ARG A 73 -5.00 -8.53 -0.29
CA ARG A 73 -4.99 -7.21 -0.90
C ARG A 73 -6.28 -6.54 -0.47
N GLN A 74 -6.16 -5.47 0.31
CA GLN A 74 -7.33 -4.69 0.68
C GLN A 74 -8.00 -4.22 -0.61
N PRO A 75 -9.33 -4.36 -0.77
CA PRO A 75 -10.02 -3.65 -1.84
C PRO A 75 -9.64 -2.18 -1.71
N ASN A 76 -9.37 -1.50 -2.84
CA ASN A 76 -9.06 -0.07 -2.87
C ASN A 76 -9.90 0.63 -1.81
N HIS A 77 -9.24 1.26 -0.84
CA HIS A 77 -9.89 1.85 0.33
C HIS A 77 -11.14 2.59 -0.12
N SER A 78 -12.30 2.21 0.43
CA SER A 78 -13.53 2.97 0.17
C SER A 78 -13.28 4.44 0.51
N LEU A 79 -13.94 5.35 -0.21
CA LEU A 79 -13.80 6.79 0.04
C LEU A 79 -13.98 7.14 1.52
N GLU A 80 -14.92 6.47 2.20
CA GLU A 80 -15.15 6.63 3.65
C GLU A 80 -13.93 6.26 4.50
N GLN A 81 -13.26 5.14 4.19
CA GLN A 81 -12.05 4.73 4.89
C GLN A 81 -10.91 5.71 4.64
N PHE A 82 -10.75 6.17 3.39
CA PHE A 82 -9.73 7.15 3.03
C PHE A 82 -9.94 8.50 3.72
N LEU A 83 -11.16 9.03 3.69
CA LEU A 83 -11.51 10.29 4.35
C LEU A 83 -11.36 10.19 5.87
N THR A 84 -11.70 9.04 6.46
CA THR A 84 -11.50 8.79 7.89
C THR A 84 -10.02 8.75 8.24
N PHE A 85 -9.19 8.12 7.41
CA PHE A 85 -7.74 8.13 7.58
C PHE A 85 -7.17 9.56 7.53
N ILE A 86 -7.48 10.36 6.49
CA ILE A 86 -6.96 11.75 6.40
C ILE A 86 -7.34 12.56 7.64
N ARG A 87 -8.59 12.44 8.12
CA ARG A 87 -9.05 13.14 9.33
C ARG A 87 -8.27 12.72 10.57
N LEU A 88 -8.04 11.42 10.74
CA LEU A 88 -7.24 10.89 11.85
C LEU A 88 -5.78 11.30 11.75
N TYR A 89 -5.22 11.33 10.55
CA TYR A 89 -3.85 11.78 10.31
C TYR A 89 -3.68 13.27 10.63
N ASP A 90 -4.61 14.12 10.19
CA ASP A 90 -4.65 15.55 10.55
C ASP A 90 -4.65 15.73 12.08
N HIS A 91 -5.53 15.00 12.76
CA HIS A 91 -5.69 15.11 14.21
C HIS A 91 -4.49 14.57 15.01
N ASN A 92 -4.01 13.37 14.66
CA ASN A 92 -3.06 12.62 15.49
C ASN A 92 -1.59 12.84 15.09
N ARG A 93 -1.31 13.03 13.80
CA ARG A 93 0.06 13.11 13.28
C ARG A 93 0.44 14.52 12.86
N LEU A 94 -0.36 15.23 12.06
CA LEU A 94 0.02 16.58 11.60
C LEU A 94 0.15 17.58 12.75
N ARG A 95 -0.80 17.58 13.67
CA ARG A 95 -0.73 18.43 14.88
C ARG A 95 0.49 18.13 15.74
N GLY A 96 0.91 16.86 15.84
CA GLY A 96 2.10 16.46 16.59
C GLY A 96 3.41 16.77 15.87
N LYS A 97 3.38 16.97 14.55
CA LYS A 97 4.57 17.07 13.69
C LYS A 97 5.13 18.46 13.48
N SER A 98 4.53 19.53 14.01
CA SER A 98 5.01 20.92 14.03
C SER A 98 6.49 21.11 13.65
N LEU A 99 6.79 21.03 12.34
CA LEU A 99 8.17 21.07 11.86
C LEU A 99 8.63 22.50 12.04
N ARG A 100 9.64 22.63 12.89
CA ARG A 100 10.07 23.86 13.57
C ARG A 100 10.29 25.02 12.60
N ALA A 101 9.34 25.93 12.56
CA ALA A 101 9.59 27.36 12.36
C ALA A 101 8.39 28.14 12.94
N ASP A 102 8.67 28.83 14.04
CA ASP A 102 7.82 29.77 14.79
C ASP A 102 6.61 29.20 15.58
N PRO A 103 6.49 29.45 16.91
CA PRO A 103 5.39 28.93 17.74
C PRO A 103 3.99 29.46 17.43
N LEU A 104 3.85 30.49 16.57
CA LEU A 104 2.58 31.21 16.36
C LEU A 104 1.91 30.97 15.00
N GLN A 105 2.43 30.08 14.16
CA GLN A 105 1.77 29.70 12.91
C GLN A 105 1.52 28.20 12.89
N PHE A 106 0.27 27.80 12.62
CA PHE A 106 -0.05 26.42 12.27
C PHE A 106 0.78 26.05 11.06
N GLY A 107 1.86 25.29 11.30
CA GLY A 107 2.82 24.94 10.28
C GLY A 107 2.11 24.26 9.13
N TYR A 108 1.31 23.23 9.38
CA TYR A 108 0.57 22.46 8.37
C TYR A 108 -0.94 22.47 8.59
N ALA A 109 -1.71 22.37 7.51
CA ALA A 109 -3.15 22.10 7.56
C ALA A 109 -3.64 21.40 6.29
N PHE A 110 -4.68 20.56 6.41
CA PHE A 110 -5.48 20.15 5.26
C PHE A 110 -6.68 21.08 5.07
N ILE A 111 -6.85 21.57 3.84
CA ILE A 111 -8.05 22.30 3.39
C ILE A 111 -8.88 21.33 2.54
N TYR A 112 -10.03 20.90 3.06
CA TYR A 112 -10.90 19.95 2.39
C TYR A 112 -11.77 20.62 1.32
N HIS A 113 -11.76 20.08 0.11
CA HIS A 113 -12.58 20.46 -1.04
C HIS A 113 -13.72 19.47 -1.21
N ASN A 114 -14.87 19.74 -0.61
CA ASN A 114 -16.12 18.97 -0.79
C ASN A 114 -15.89 17.44 -0.90
N ARG A 115 -16.42 16.81 -1.96
CA ARG A 115 -16.21 15.40 -2.30
C ARG A 115 -15.23 15.22 -3.46
N GLU A 116 -14.26 16.12 -3.64
CA GLU A 116 -13.35 16.04 -4.79
C GLU A 116 -11.87 16.05 -4.41
N GLY A 117 -11.50 16.61 -3.25
CA GLY A 117 -10.09 16.72 -2.90
C GLY A 117 -9.80 17.29 -1.51
N ALA A 118 -8.51 17.32 -1.17
CA ALA A 118 -7.99 18.10 -0.06
C ALA A 118 -6.62 18.66 -0.45
N ASP A 119 -6.31 19.88 -0.02
CA ASP A 119 -5.01 20.51 -0.20
C ASP A 119 -4.22 20.51 1.11
N LEU A 120 -2.96 20.08 1.05
CA LEU A 120 -1.98 20.22 2.12
C LEU A 120 -1.33 21.59 2.03
N MET A 121 -1.43 22.36 3.10
CA MET A 121 -0.83 23.68 3.23
C MET A 121 0.31 23.64 4.24
N PHE A 122 1.36 24.43 4.01
CA PHE A 122 2.39 24.73 5.00
C PHE A 122 2.72 26.23 5.03
N GLN A 123 2.65 26.87 6.21
CA GLN A 123 2.97 28.30 6.39
C GLN A 123 2.26 29.20 5.36
N GLY A 124 1.01 28.89 5.02
CA GLY A 124 0.22 29.61 4.02
C GLY A 124 0.53 29.29 2.56
N GLN A 125 1.48 28.39 2.27
CA GLN A 125 1.79 27.90 0.93
C GLN A 125 1.13 26.55 0.66
N HIS A 126 0.67 26.34 -0.58
CA HIS A 126 0.19 25.03 -1.04
C HIS A 126 1.40 24.11 -1.29
N LEU A 127 1.36 22.91 -0.72
CA LEU A 127 2.43 21.91 -0.88
C LEU A 127 2.02 20.72 -1.73
N ALA A 128 0.79 20.24 -1.57
CA ALA A 128 0.33 19.03 -2.22
C ALA A 128 -1.20 18.96 -2.29
N ARG A 129 -1.71 18.16 -3.22
CA ARG A 129 -3.12 17.91 -3.43
C ARG A 129 -3.41 16.43 -3.42
N VAL A 130 -4.54 16.09 -2.82
CA VAL A 130 -5.20 14.79 -2.98
C VAL A 130 -6.48 15.03 -3.76
N ARG A 131 -6.72 14.28 -4.83
CA ARG A 131 -7.99 14.26 -5.56
C ARG A 131 -8.62 12.88 -5.50
N TRP A 132 -9.94 12.82 -5.58
CA TRP A 132 -10.63 11.53 -5.73
C TRP A 132 -11.81 11.61 -6.69
N ARG A 133 -11.90 10.62 -7.58
CA ARG A 133 -12.99 10.46 -8.58
C ARG A 133 -13.16 8.98 -8.90
N ASP A 134 -14.41 8.51 -8.99
CA ASP A 134 -14.74 7.15 -9.45
C ASP A 134 -13.92 6.02 -8.78
N ALA A 135 -13.78 6.11 -7.45
CA ALA A 135 -12.98 5.20 -6.61
C ALA A 135 -11.46 5.23 -6.85
N ASN A 136 -10.95 6.17 -7.66
CA ASN A 136 -9.53 6.44 -7.80
C ASN A 136 -9.11 7.61 -6.89
N ILE A 137 -7.99 7.44 -6.19
CA ILE A 137 -7.38 8.48 -5.35
C ILE A 137 -6.04 8.84 -5.98
N GLU A 138 -5.85 10.12 -6.26
CA GLU A 138 -4.66 10.65 -6.89
C GLU A 138 -3.93 11.58 -5.93
N PHE A 139 -2.62 11.37 -5.82
CA PHE A 139 -1.72 12.21 -5.03
C PHE A 139 -0.87 13.03 -5.98
N ASP A 140 -0.84 14.33 -5.75
CA ASP A 140 0.00 15.26 -6.48
C ASP A 140 0.80 16.09 -5.47
N PRO A 141 2.10 15.82 -5.29
CA PRO A 141 2.94 14.85 -6.01
C PRO A 141 2.59 13.38 -5.66
N PRO A 142 3.01 12.38 -6.47
CA PRO A 142 2.67 10.98 -6.24
C PRO A 142 3.30 10.41 -4.95
N LEU A 143 2.69 9.34 -4.41
CA LEU A 143 3.24 8.61 -3.27
C LEU A 143 4.58 7.95 -3.62
N PRO A 144 5.52 7.80 -2.66
CA PRO A 144 6.77 7.10 -2.89
C PRO A 144 6.55 5.66 -3.38
N ASN A 145 7.31 5.26 -4.42
CA ASN A 145 7.35 3.91 -4.99
C ASN A 145 6.03 3.40 -5.62
N ASP A 146 5.17 4.28 -6.10
CA ASP A 146 3.93 3.93 -6.83
C ASP A 146 3.03 2.92 -6.08
N ARG A 147 3.10 2.95 -4.74
CA ARG A 147 2.31 2.05 -3.90
C ARG A 147 0.84 2.48 -3.95
N SER A 148 0.01 1.60 -4.49
CA SER A 148 -1.44 1.57 -4.25
C SER A 148 -1.76 1.57 -2.75
N PRO A 149 -2.97 1.98 -2.34
CA PRO A 149 -3.20 2.92 -1.24
C PRO A 149 -3.14 2.27 0.14
N ALA A 150 -2.08 1.55 0.52
CA ALA A 150 -1.88 1.25 1.93
C ALA A 150 -1.69 2.59 2.65
N LEU A 151 -2.77 3.13 3.21
CA LEU A 151 -2.78 4.33 4.05
C LEU A 151 -2.19 3.99 5.40
N ASP A 152 -0.92 3.59 5.39
CA ASP A 152 -0.14 3.56 6.60
C ASP A 152 0.50 4.92 6.81
N ASP A 153 0.68 5.24 8.08
CA ASP A 153 1.18 6.55 8.45
C ASP A 153 2.60 6.79 7.93
N ASP A 154 3.45 5.77 7.84
CA ASP A 154 4.85 5.93 7.45
C ASP A 154 5.00 6.32 5.98
N THR A 155 4.17 5.76 5.10
CA THR A 155 4.12 6.11 3.69
C THR A 155 3.58 7.54 3.50
N PHE A 156 2.55 7.91 4.25
CA PHE A 156 1.96 9.24 4.18
C PHE A 156 2.89 10.32 4.78
N ASP A 157 3.61 9.96 5.83
CA ASP A 157 4.67 10.80 6.43
C ASP A 157 5.76 11.12 5.43
N ALA A 158 6.25 10.10 4.70
CA ALA A 158 7.26 10.27 3.67
C ALA A 158 6.76 11.17 2.52
N TRP A 159 5.48 11.06 2.16
CA TRP A 159 4.85 11.93 1.16
C TRP A 159 4.81 13.40 1.61
N VAL A 160 4.36 13.68 2.85
CA VAL A 160 4.32 15.04 3.40
C VAL A 160 5.73 15.66 3.42
N VAL A 161 6.72 14.92 3.92
CA VAL A 161 8.12 15.37 3.95
C VAL A 161 8.66 15.62 2.54
N GLY A 162 8.36 14.74 1.59
CA GLY A 162 8.76 14.91 0.20
C GLY A 162 8.13 16.13 -0.46
N ALA A 163 6.85 16.41 -0.19
CA ALA A 163 6.15 17.59 -0.70
C ALA A 163 6.79 18.89 -0.17
N GLN A 164 7.08 18.94 1.14
CA GLN A 164 7.80 20.07 1.73
C GLN A 164 9.20 20.24 1.12
N TYR A 165 9.95 19.14 0.98
CA TYR A 165 11.31 19.18 0.43
C TYR A 165 11.34 19.79 -0.98
N ARG A 166 10.41 19.37 -1.85
CA ARG A 166 10.25 19.95 -3.20
C ARG A 166 9.89 21.43 -3.16
N ALA A 167 8.87 21.79 -2.38
CA ALA A 167 8.39 23.17 -2.29
C ALA A 167 9.46 24.15 -1.75
N THR A 168 10.25 23.72 -0.76
CA THR A 168 11.29 24.56 -0.14
C THR A 168 12.60 24.63 -0.91
N ARG A 169 12.89 23.66 -1.80
CA ARG A 169 14.10 23.64 -2.62
C ARG A 169 13.88 23.94 -4.12
N GLY A 170 12.63 24.13 -4.55
CA GLY A 170 12.30 24.57 -5.91
C GLY A 170 12.60 23.55 -7.01
N ILE A 171 12.39 22.26 -6.73
CA ILE A 171 12.57 21.14 -7.67
C ILE A 171 11.21 20.58 -8.06
#